data_AF-G7QD12-F1
#
_entry.id   AF-G7QD12-F1
#
_cell.length_a   1.000
_cell.length_b   1.000
_cell.length_c   1.000
_cell.angle_alpha   90.00
_cell.angle_beta   90.00
_cell.angle_gamma   90.00
#
_symmetry.space_group_name_H-M   'P 1'
#
loop_
_entity.id
_entity.type
_entity.pdbx_description
1 polymer ?
#
loop_
_entity_poly.entity_id
_entity_poly.type
_entity_poly.pdbx_seq_one_letter_code
_entity_poly.pdbx_strand_id
1 'polypeptide(L)'
;MAVLFALALRATALAGVIDVEGDAYRLDGGRPVTGAWEVAEKIAVAKDAAIVVMGKNAKPSAVQNILQLLENLHVPTLLTKKADYKPLVERGVLKPTRTP
;
A
#
# COMPACT_ATOMS: atom_id res chain seq x y z
N MET A 1 -33.64 12.95 -25.89
CA MET A 1 -33.51 12.36 -24.54
C MET A 1 -32.36 11.37 -24.54
N ALA A 2 -31.72 11.15 -23.39
CA ALA A 2 -30.56 10.27 -23.11
C ALA A 2 -29.17 10.96 -23.17
N VAL A 3 -28.89 11.74 -22.12
CA VAL A 3 -27.53 12.09 -21.69
C VAL A 3 -26.90 10.81 -21.12
N LEU A 4 -25.87 10.28 -21.77
CA LEU A 4 -25.01 9.24 -21.20
C LEU A 4 -24.18 9.87 -20.07
N PHE A 5 -24.75 9.85 -18.87
CA PHE A 5 -24.03 10.07 -17.63
C PHE A 5 -23.24 8.78 -17.34
N ALA A 6 -22.13 8.58 -18.05
CA ALA A 6 -21.17 7.54 -17.71
C ALA A 6 -20.57 7.93 -16.36
N LEU A 7 -21.18 7.40 -15.29
CA LEU A 7 -20.68 7.50 -13.94
C LEU A 7 -19.19 7.18 -13.95
N ALA A 8 -18.39 8.17 -13.59
CA ALA A 8 -17.07 7.97 -13.06
C ALA A 8 -17.18 7.11 -11.80
N LEU A 9 -17.28 5.79 -11.96
CA LEU A 9 -16.77 4.89 -10.95
C LEU A 9 -15.26 5.15 -10.92
N ARG A 10 -14.84 6.11 -10.10
CA ARG A 10 -13.52 6.05 -9.50
C ARG A 10 -13.49 4.69 -8.82
N ALA A 11 -12.88 3.71 -9.47
CA ALA A 11 -12.51 2.47 -8.82
C ALA A 11 -11.79 2.91 -7.55
N THR A 12 -12.47 2.75 -6.42
CA THR A 12 -11.88 2.97 -5.12
C THR A 12 -10.83 1.88 -5.02
N ALA A 13 -9.60 2.20 -5.46
CA ALA A 13 -8.47 1.31 -5.31
C ALA A 13 -8.30 1.20 -3.80
N LEU A 14 -8.86 0.13 -3.26
CA LEU A 14 -8.63 -0.33 -1.91
C LEU A 14 -7.10 -0.35 -1.75
N ALA A 15 -6.57 0.28 -0.71
CA ALA A 15 -5.14 0.46 -0.55
C ALA A 15 -4.64 -0.29 0.69
N GLY A 16 -3.95 -1.41 0.48
CA GLY A 16 -3.28 -2.16 1.53
C GLY A 16 -2.06 -1.41 2.05
N VAL A 17 -1.90 -1.37 3.37
CA VAL A 17 -0.84 -0.60 4.04
C VAL A 17 0.31 -1.52 4.40
N ILE A 18 1.50 -1.24 3.88
CA ILE A 18 2.72 -1.99 4.19
C ILE A 18 3.61 -1.14 5.10
N ASP A 19 3.63 -1.41 6.39
CA ASP A 19 4.61 -0.83 7.30
C ASP A 19 5.94 -1.58 7.18
N VAL A 20 7.01 -0.86 6.85
CA VAL A 20 8.37 -1.39 6.81
C VAL A 20 9.12 -0.97 8.06
N GLU A 21 9.58 -1.92 8.88
CA GLU A 21 10.38 -1.68 10.07
C GLU A 21 11.60 -2.61 10.09
N GLY A 22 12.81 -2.05 10.01
CA GLY A 22 14.02 -2.87 9.84
C GLY A 22 13.97 -3.62 8.52
N ASP A 23 14.01 -4.95 8.60
CA ASP A 23 13.84 -5.89 7.47
C ASP A 23 12.47 -6.58 7.46
N ALA A 24 11.56 -6.18 8.34
CA ALA A 24 10.22 -6.77 8.44
C ALA A 24 9.17 -5.88 7.78
N TYR A 25 8.14 -6.55 7.27
CA TYR A 25 6.97 -5.95 6.65
C TYR A 25 5.73 -6.29 7.50
N ARG A 26 4.83 -5.33 7.71
CA ARG A 26 3.51 -5.57 8.30
C ARG A 26 2.44 -5.10 7.33
N LEU A 27 1.53 -5.99 6.98
CA LEU A 27 0.35 -5.65 6.18
C LEU A 27 -0.79 -5.24 7.11
N ASP A 28 -1.39 -4.08 6.89
CA ASP A 28 -2.59 -3.57 7.57
C ASP A 28 -2.53 -3.61 9.11
N GLY A 29 -1.34 -3.41 9.68
CA GLY A 29 -1.10 -3.49 11.13
C GLY A 29 -1.06 -4.91 11.70
N GLY A 30 -0.99 -5.93 10.84
CA GLY A 30 -0.88 -7.34 11.20
C GLY A 30 0.49 -7.74 11.76
N ARG A 31 0.73 -9.06 11.83
CA ARG A 31 2.00 -9.61 12.32
C ARG A 31 3.15 -9.26 11.36
N PRO A 32 4.37 -9.01 11.89
CA PRO A 32 5.53 -8.79 11.06
C PRO A 32 5.91 -10.08 10.31
N VAL A 33 6.15 -9.95 9.02
CA VAL A 33 6.68 -11.00 8.15
C VAL A 33 8.00 -10.55 7.54
N THR A 34 8.91 -11.48 7.32
CA THR A 34 10.23 -11.20 6.71
C THR A 34 10.22 -11.37 5.19
N GLY A 35 9.21 -12.04 4.64
CA GLY A 35 9.04 -12.23 3.20
C GLY A 35 8.32 -11.05 2.55
N ALA A 36 9.06 -10.24 1.78
CA ALA A 36 8.48 -9.15 0.98
C ALA A 36 7.47 -9.68 -0.07
N TRP A 37 7.76 -10.86 -0.64
CA TRP A 37 6.88 -11.51 -1.61
C TRP A 37 5.49 -11.80 -1.05
N GLU A 38 5.39 -12.35 0.16
CA GLU A 38 4.09 -12.73 0.75
C GLU A 38 3.16 -11.54 0.91
N VAL A 39 3.72 -10.36 1.24
CA VAL A 39 2.93 -9.13 1.37
C VAL A 39 2.54 -8.57 -0.01
N ALA A 40 3.49 -8.53 -0.94
CA ALA A 40 3.25 -8.02 -2.29
C ALA A 40 2.23 -8.87 -3.05
N GLU A 41 2.30 -10.19 -2.91
CA GLU A 41 1.35 -11.14 -3.50
C GLU A 41 -0.07 -10.93 -2.97
N LYS A 42 -0.25 -10.76 -1.65
CA LYS A 42 -1.58 -10.52 -1.05
C LYS A 42 -2.23 -9.25 -1.61
N ILE A 43 -1.47 -8.17 -1.74
CA ILE A 43 -1.97 -6.91 -2.31
C ILE A 43 -2.28 -7.06 -3.80
N ALA A 44 -1.39 -7.72 -4.55
CA ALA A 44 -1.59 -7.97 -5.98
C ALA A 44 -2.83 -8.83 -6.26
N VAL A 45 -3.05 -9.88 -5.46
CA VAL A 45 -4.24 -10.75 -5.55
C VAL A 45 -5.51 -9.98 -5.21
N ALA A 46 -5.48 -9.11 -4.20
CA ALA A 46 -6.60 -8.25 -3.84
C ALA A 46 -6.92 -7.21 -4.93
N LYS A 47 -6.00 -6.96 -5.89
CA LYS A 47 -6.04 -5.87 -6.88
C LYS A 47 -6.09 -4.49 -6.22
N ASP A 48 -5.47 -4.41 -5.06
CA ASP A 48 -5.41 -3.22 -4.23
C ASP A 48 -4.21 -2.35 -4.65
N ALA A 49 -4.28 -1.06 -4.38
CA ALA A 49 -3.09 -0.21 -4.34
C ALA A 49 -2.26 -0.53 -3.09
N ALA A 50 -0.96 -0.23 -3.12
CA ALA A 50 -0.09 -0.36 -1.95
C ALA A 50 0.28 1.01 -1.39
N ILE A 51 0.10 1.21 -0.08
CA ILE A 51 0.69 2.34 0.66
C ILE A 51 1.87 1.80 1.45
N VAL A 52 3.08 2.05 0.98
CA VAL A 52 4.31 1.66 1.67
C VAL A 52 4.67 2.75 2.68
N VAL A 53 4.60 2.41 3.96
CA VAL A 53 4.92 3.29 5.09
C VAL A 53 6.32 2.95 5.61
N MET A 54 7.26 3.87 5.42
CA MET A 54 8.63 3.72 5.91
C MET A 54 8.71 4.06 7.40
N GLY A 55 8.99 3.06 8.23
CA GLY A 55 9.34 3.24 9.63
C GLY A 55 10.71 3.89 9.81
N LYS A 56 10.95 4.44 11.00
CA LYS A 56 12.19 5.18 11.33
C LYS A 56 13.47 4.37 11.15
N ASN A 57 13.38 3.04 11.33
CA ASN A 57 14.49 2.10 11.22
C ASN A 57 14.37 1.21 9.97
N ALA A 58 13.55 1.56 8.98
CA ALA A 58 13.42 0.78 7.76
C ALA A 58 14.77 0.70 7.02
N LYS A 59 15.23 -0.50 6.67
CA LYS A 59 16.44 -0.64 5.87
C LYS A 59 16.13 -0.22 4.42
N PRO A 60 16.99 0.59 3.77
CA PRO A 60 16.78 1.00 2.38
C PRO A 60 16.60 -0.19 1.43
N SER A 61 17.36 -1.26 1.65
CA SER A 61 17.25 -2.51 0.89
C SER A 61 15.89 -3.18 1.03
N ALA A 62 15.29 -3.18 2.23
CA ALA A 62 13.97 -3.75 2.46
C ALA A 62 12.88 -2.93 1.74
N VAL A 63 12.96 -1.61 1.81
CA VAL A 63 12.06 -0.71 1.10
C VAL A 63 12.19 -0.89 -0.41
N GLN A 64 13.42 -0.96 -0.93
CA GLN A 64 13.65 -1.14 -2.36
C GLN A 64 13.13 -2.48 -2.87
N ASN A 65 13.35 -3.56 -2.11
CA ASN A 65 12.86 -4.89 -2.47
C ASN A 65 11.33 -4.92 -2.58
N ILE A 66 10.60 -4.35 -1.62
CA ILE A 66 9.14 -4.35 -1.69
C ILE A 66 8.62 -3.47 -2.83
N LEU A 67 9.24 -2.32 -3.08
CA LEU A 67 8.85 -1.44 -4.20
C LEU A 67 9.05 -2.12 -5.54
N GLN A 68 10.19 -2.78 -5.76
CA GLN A 68 10.46 -3.54 -6.98
C GLN A 68 9.48 -4.69 -7.19
N LEU A 69 9.12 -5.40 -6.13
CA LEU A 69 8.12 -6.47 -6.21
C LEU A 69 6.74 -5.94 -6.59
N LEU A 70 6.30 -4.84 -5.97
CA LEU A 70 5.02 -4.22 -6.29
C LEU A 70 4.99 -3.68 -7.73
N GLU A 71 6.10 -3.09 -8.19
CA GLU A 71 6.26 -2.63 -9.58
C GLU A 71 6.16 -3.81 -10.57
N ASN A 72 6.87 -4.91 -10.31
CA ASN A 72 6.82 -6.12 -11.13
C ASN A 72 5.40 -6.72 -11.19
N LEU A 73 4.66 -6.64 -10.08
CA LEU A 73 3.27 -7.09 -9.97
C LEU A 73 2.26 -6.06 -10.50
N HIS A 74 2.73 -4.94 -11.06
CA HIS A 74 1.92 -3.85 -11.60
C HIS A 74 0.94 -3.26 -10.56
N VAL A 75 1.32 -3.27 -9.28
CA VAL A 75 0.54 -2.72 -8.18
C VAL A 75 0.78 -1.21 -8.06
N PRO A 76 -0.27 -0.36 -8.16
CA PRO A 76 -0.14 1.07 -7.94
C PRO A 76 0.38 1.34 -6.52
N THR A 77 1.54 1.98 -6.40
CA THR A 77 2.23 2.11 -5.11
C THR A 77 2.44 3.56 -4.73
N LEU A 78 2.16 3.90 -3.47
CA LEU A 78 2.46 5.19 -2.86
C LEU A 78 3.42 4.98 -1.69
N LEU A 79 4.54 5.70 -1.72
CA LEU A 79 5.55 5.67 -0.65
C LEU A 79 5.36 6.86 0.28
N THR A 80 5.31 6.61 1.59
CA THR A 80 5.22 7.67 2.61
C THR A 80 6.10 7.36 3.83
N LYS A 81 6.47 8.37 4.60
CA LYS A 81 7.12 8.18 5.90
C LYS A 81 6.07 7.92 6.97
N LYS A 82 6.43 7.14 7.99
CA LYS A 82 5.52 6.86 9.13
C LYS A 82 5.04 8.12 9.85
N ALA A 83 5.88 9.16 9.90
CA ALA A 83 5.52 10.46 10.50
C ALA A 83 4.41 11.19 9.71
N ASP A 84 4.40 11.05 8.39
CA ASP A 84 3.47 11.74 7.50
C ASP A 84 2.20 10.91 7.23
N TYR A 85 2.26 9.59 7.43
CA TYR A 85 1.14 8.68 7.16
C TYR A 85 -0.14 9.05 7.91
N LYS A 86 -0.10 9.17 9.25
CA LYS A 86 -1.29 9.49 10.06
C LYS A 86 -1.91 10.85 9.67
N PRO A 87 -1.13 11.94 9.56
CA PRO A 87 -1.63 13.21 9.05
C PRO A 87 -2.30 13.13 7.66
N LEU A 88 -1.75 12.33 6.74
CA LEU A 88 -2.30 12.19 5.39
C LEU A 88 -3.61 11.38 5.37
N VAL A 89 -3.74 10.39 6.26
CA VAL A 89 -5.00 9.65 6.45
C VAL A 89 -6.08 10.53 7.08
N GLU A 90 -5.74 11.28 8.13
CA GLU A 90 -6.68 12.18 8.83
C GLU A 90 -7.20 13.30 7.91
N ARG A 91 -6.36 13.76 6.97
CA ARG A 91 -6.75 14.75 5.95
C ARG A 91 -7.52 14.15 4.78
N GLY A 92 -7.71 12.83 4.74
CA GLY A 92 -8.39 12.12 3.67
C GLY A 92 -7.62 12.05 2.35
N VAL A 93 -6.32 12.39 2.36
CA VAL A 93 -5.42 12.28 1.20
C VAL A 93 -5.12 10.80 0.92
N LEU A 94 -4.88 10.02 1.97
CA LEU A 94 -4.76 8.57 1.90
C LEU A 94 -6.03 7.93 2.48
N LYS A 95 -6.57 6.95 1.76
CA LYS A 95 -7.71 6.15 2.22
C LYS A 95 -7.27 4.68 2.29
N PRO A 96 -6.61 4.27 3.38
CA PRO A 96 -6.24 2.88 3.55
C PRO A 96 -7.52 2.05 3.68
N THR A 97 -7.47 0.84 3.14
CA THR A 97 -8.51 -0.16 3.35
C THR A 97 -7.88 -1.43 3.88
N ARG A 98 -8.66 -2.27 4.55
CA ARG A 98 -8.16 -3.59 4.94
C ARG A 98 -8.19 -4.49 3.72
N THR A 99 -7.02 -4.98 3.34
CA THR A 99 -6.90 -6.10 2.41
C THR A 99 -7.68 -7.28 3.02
N PRO A 100 -8.59 -7.94 2.28
CA PRO A 100 -9.43 -9.03 2.80
C PRO A 100 -8.64 -10.28 3.21
#